data_AF-A0A5J6HFQ6-F1
#
_entry.id   AF-A0A5J6HFQ6-F1
#
_cell.length_a   1.000
_cell.length_b   1.000
_cell.length_c   1.000
_cell.angle_alpha   90.00
_cell.angle_beta   90.00
_cell.angle_gamma   90.00
#
_symmetry.space_group_name_H-M   'P 1'
#
loop_
_entity.id
_entity.type
_entity.pdbx_description
1 polymer ?
#
loop_
_entity_poly.entity_id
_entity_poly.type
_entity_poly.pdbx_seq_one_letter_code
_entity_poly.pdbx_strand_id
1 'polypeptide(L)'
;MTQSRTRPLGMGHWSHPLLGQKVIDHAHGDRVGVFRAFAPDVDRGALRPVISIPETPPVVWLAPENGGLEWTTSPDAIEEAR
;
A
#
# COMPACT_ATOMS: atom_id res chain seq x y z
N MET A 1 7.74 -19.62 12.59
CA MET A 1 7.41 -18.59 11.57
C MET A 1 6.80 -17.42 12.31
N THR A 2 7.53 -16.31 12.46
CA THR A 2 7.00 -15.12 13.14
C THR A 2 6.07 -14.40 12.17
N GLN A 3 4.76 -14.49 12.38
CA GLN A 3 3.82 -13.60 11.68
C GLN A 3 4.18 -12.16 12.09
N SER A 4 4.73 -11.39 11.15
CA SER A 4 5.04 -9.99 11.37
C SER A 4 3.73 -9.23 11.55
N ARG A 5 3.34 -8.99 12.82
CA ARG A 5 2.19 -8.12 13.13
C ARG A 5 2.42 -6.74 12.50
N THR A 6 1.34 -6.17 11.98
CA THR A 6 1.31 -4.78 11.53
C THR A 6 1.78 -3.87 12.67
N ARG A 7 2.86 -3.12 12.44
CA ARG A 7 3.41 -2.16 13.41
C ARG A 7 3.84 -0.88 12.70
N PRO A 8 3.83 0.28 13.36
CA PRO A 8 4.42 1.50 12.82
C PRO A 8 5.93 1.33 12.55
N LEU A 9 6.38 1.76 11.38
CA LEU A 9 7.78 1.83 10.96
C LEU A 9 8.33 3.27 10.99
N GLY A 10 7.46 4.26 11.19
CA GLY A 10 7.82 5.69 11.19
C GLY A 10 7.41 6.38 9.87
N MET A 11 7.32 7.72 9.90
CA MET A 11 6.94 8.54 8.74
C MET A 11 5.64 8.08 8.06
N GLY A 12 4.65 7.64 8.85
CA GLY A 12 3.36 7.13 8.35
C GLY A 12 3.40 5.70 7.79
N HIS A 13 4.56 5.05 7.73
CA HIS A 13 4.67 3.69 7.20
C HIS A 13 4.39 2.64 8.27
N TRP A 14 3.82 1.53 7.84
CA TRP A 14 3.49 0.37 8.67
C TRP A 14 4.07 -0.91 8.04
N SER A 15 4.42 -1.88 8.87
CA SER A 15 4.82 -3.20 8.39
C SER A 15 3.60 -3.98 7.92
N HIS A 16 3.78 -4.85 6.93
CA HIS A 16 2.78 -5.83 6.51
C HIS A 16 3.47 -7.11 6.03
N PRO A 17 2.93 -8.32 6.29
CA PRO A 17 3.53 -9.59 5.86
C PRO A 17 3.76 -9.68 4.35
N LEU A 18 2.87 -9.07 3.57
CA LEU A 18 2.90 -9.08 2.10
C LEU A 18 3.76 -7.94 1.50
N LEU A 19 4.43 -7.09 2.30
CA LEU A 19 5.33 -6.07 1.75
C LEU A 19 6.41 -6.73 0.89
N GLY A 20 6.60 -6.20 -0.33
CA GLY A 20 7.51 -6.71 -1.35
C GLY A 20 6.97 -7.91 -2.13
N GLN A 21 5.82 -8.47 -1.76
CA GLN A 21 5.20 -9.59 -2.46
C GLN A 21 4.26 -9.11 -3.57
N LYS A 22 3.96 -10.01 -4.50
CA LYS A 22 2.87 -9.83 -5.45
C LYS A 22 1.54 -10.08 -4.74
N VAL A 23 0.57 -9.24 -5.04
CA VAL A 23 -0.79 -9.36 -4.53
C VAL A 23 -1.80 -9.16 -5.64
N ILE A 24 -2.95 -9.81 -5.51
CA ILE A 24 -4.14 -9.60 -6.34
C ILE A 24 -4.98 -8.53 -5.64
N ASP A 25 -5.41 -7.51 -6.36
CA ASP A 25 -6.27 -6.44 -5.88
C ASP A 25 -7.69 -6.59 -6.45
N HIS A 26 -8.59 -7.09 -5.60
CA HIS A 26 -9.98 -7.35 -5.99
C HIS A 26 -10.78 -6.07 -6.23
N ALA A 27 -10.40 -4.95 -5.61
CA ALA A 27 -11.09 -3.67 -5.81
C ALA A 27 -10.87 -3.10 -7.23
N HIS A 28 -9.83 -3.55 -7.92
CA HIS A 28 -9.46 -3.11 -9.27
C HIS A 28 -9.59 -4.23 -10.31
N GLY A 29 -10.52 -5.17 -10.11
CA GLY A 29 -10.82 -6.24 -11.07
C GLY A 29 -9.72 -7.30 -11.14
N ASP A 30 -9.27 -7.76 -9.98
CA ASP A 30 -8.21 -8.76 -9.80
C ASP A 30 -6.87 -8.34 -10.43
N ARG A 31 -6.60 -7.03 -10.42
CA ARG A 31 -5.35 -6.48 -10.94
C ARG A 31 -4.19 -6.92 -10.06
N VAL A 32 -3.13 -7.44 -10.66
CA VAL A 32 -1.92 -7.88 -9.94
C VAL A 32 -0.89 -6.75 -9.85
N GLY A 33 -0.31 -6.58 -8.66
CA GLY A 33 0.76 -5.62 -8.40
C GLY A 33 1.69 -6.05 -7.27
N VAL A 34 2.83 -5.37 -7.14
CA VAL A 34 3.75 -5.55 -6.01
C VAL A 34 3.37 -4.60 -4.88
N PHE A 35 3.21 -5.13 -3.67
CA PHE A 35 2.91 -4.34 -2.47
C PHE A 35 4.15 -3.59 -1.99
N ARG A 36 4.22 -2.28 -2.27
CA ARG A 36 5.39 -1.43 -2.01
C ARG A 36 5.39 -0.76 -0.64
N ALA A 37 4.25 -0.26 -0.18
CA ALA A 37 4.16 0.46 1.08
C ALA A 37 2.76 0.38 1.69
N PHE A 38 2.69 0.25 3.02
CA PHE A 38 1.45 0.39 3.78
C PHE A 38 1.51 1.71 4.54
N ALA A 39 0.86 2.75 4.00
CA ALA A 39 0.98 4.12 4.47
C ALA A 39 -0.26 4.94 4.09
N PRO A 40 -0.57 6.03 4.82
CA PRO A 40 -1.66 6.94 4.49
C PRO A 40 -1.57 7.42 3.03
N ASP A 41 -2.73 7.52 2.37
CA ASP A 41 -2.77 8.19 1.08
C ASP A 41 -2.57 9.69 1.27
N VAL A 42 -1.83 10.30 0.35
CA VAL A 42 -1.67 11.75 0.29
C VAL A 42 -2.67 12.28 -0.73
N ASP A 43 -3.43 13.31 -0.37
CA ASP A 43 -4.32 13.96 -1.34
C ASP A 43 -3.47 14.50 -2.51
N ARG A 44 -3.54 13.80 -3.65
CA ARG A 44 -2.80 14.16 -4.87
C ARG A 44 -3.27 15.48 -5.47
N GLY A 45 -4.43 15.99 -5.07
CA GLY A 45 -4.94 17.31 -5.45
C GLY A 45 -4.34 18.46 -4.65
N ALA A 46 -3.75 18.20 -3.49
CA ALA A 46 -3.09 19.21 -2.69
C ALA A 46 -1.69 19.51 -3.27
N LEU A 47 -1.55 20.60 -4.01
CA LEU A 47 -0.28 21.09 -4.56
C LEU A 47 0.69 21.65 -3.48
N ARG A 48 0.53 21.25 -2.22
CA ARG A 48 1.33 21.74 -1.09
C ARG A 48 2.26 20.64 -0.62
N PRO A 49 3.49 20.98 -0.19
CA PRO A 49 4.38 20.00 0.43
C PRO A 49 3.68 19.32 1.62
N VAL A 50 3.76 17.99 1.68
CA VAL A 50 3.31 17.21 2.83
C VAL A 50 4.35 17.37 3.93
N ILE A 51 4.10 18.33 4.84
CA ILE A 51 4.99 18.66 5.96
C ILE A 51 4.65 17.90 7.26
N SER A 52 3.57 17.12 7.24
CA SER A 52 3.10 16.29 8.35
C SER A 52 2.52 14.98 7.82
N ILE A 53 2.52 13.93 8.65
CA ILE A 53 1.89 12.65 8.30
C ILE A 53 0.37 12.88 8.22
N PRO A 54 -0.31 12.50 7.12
CA PRO A 54 -1.77 12.61 7.04
C PRO A 54 -2.46 11.79 8.14
N GLU A 55 -3.53 12.33 8.72
CA GLU A 55 -4.37 11.64 9.71
C GLU A 55 -5.40 10.71 9.04
N THR A 56 -5.07 10.14 7.88
CA THR A 56 -5.90 9.17 7.16
C THR A 56 -5.44 7.74 7.46
N PRO A 57 -6.36 6.75 7.46
CA PRO A 57 -5.97 5.36 7.59
C PRO A 57 -4.96 4.93 6.52
N PRO A 58 -4.01 4.03 6.84
CA PRO A 58 -3.06 3.54 5.86
C PRO A 58 -3.74 2.75 4.74
N VAL A 59 -3.26 2.94 3.52
CA VAL A 59 -3.68 2.22 2.32
C VAL A 59 -2.52 1.39 1.78
N VAL A 60 -2.84 0.41 0.94
CA VAL A 60 -1.85 -0.41 0.24
C VAL A 60 -1.43 0.30 -1.04
N TRP A 61 -0.15 0.60 -1.16
CA TRP A 61 0.46 1.14 -2.37
C TRP A 61 0.98 -0.01 -3.24
N LEU A 62 0.44 -0.12 -4.45
CA LEU A 62 0.77 -1.15 -5.42
C LEU A 62 1.49 -0.57 -6.64
N ALA A 63 2.56 -1.24 -7.06
CA ALA A 63 3.26 -0.95 -8.30
C ALA A 63 2.99 -2.06 -9.34
N PRO A 64 2.77 -1.72 -10.63
CA PRO A 64 2.66 -2.74 -11.66
C PRO A 64 4.01 -3.42 -11.89
N GLU A 65 4.02 -4.74 -12.13
CA GLU A 65 5.26 -5.50 -12.34
C GLU A 65 6.09 -5.01 -13.52
N ASN A 66 5.42 -4.65 -14.62
CA ASN A 66 6.05 -4.25 -15.87
C ASN A 66 6.21 -2.73 -16.00
N GLY A 67 6.12 -2.01 -14.88
CA GLY A 67 6.07 -0.54 -14.87
C GLY A 67 4.70 0.01 -15.23
N GLY A 68 4.52 1.32 -15.00
CA GLY A 68 3.26 2.04 -15.16
C GLY A 68 2.91 2.86 -13.93
N LEU A 69 1.64 3.26 -13.84
CA LEU A 69 1.17 4.09 -12.73
C LEU A 69 0.87 3.23 -11.49
N GLU A 70 1.49 3.59 -10.37
CA GLU A 70 1.15 3.06 -9.05
C GLU A 70 -0.28 3.44 -8.66
N TRP A 71 -0.93 2.58 -7.88
CA TRP A 71 -2.27 2.83 -7.37
C TRP A 71 -2.38 2.44 -5.90
N THR A 72 -3.41 2.96 -5.25
CA THR A 72 -3.73 2.67 -3.85
C THR A 72 -4.98 1.80 -3.78
N THR A 73 -5.04 0.89 -2.80
CA THR A 73 -6.22 0.06 -2.53
C THR A 73 -6.39 -0.18 -1.03
N SER A 74 -7.57 -0.68 -0.64
CA SER A 74 -7.84 -1.06 0.74
C SER A 74 -6.98 -2.26 1.16
N PRO A 75 -6.43 -2.31 2.39
CA PRO A 75 -5.75 -3.50 2.89
C PRO A 75 -6.62 -4.75 2.91
N ASP A 76 -7.94 -4.59 3.01
CA ASP A 76 -8.88 -5.72 3.02
C ASP A 76 -9.23 -6.23 1.61
N ALA A 77 -8.75 -5.54 0.55
CA ALA A 77 -9.03 -5.88 -0.84
C ALA A 77 -7.91 -6.67 -1.52
N ILE A 78 -6.83 -6.98 -0.80
CA ILE A 78 -5.66 -7.66 -1.34
C ILE A 78 -5.49 -9.08 -0.82
N GLU A 79 -5.06 -9.97 -1.70
CA GLU A 79 -4.61 -11.32 -1.35
C GLU A 79 -3.23 -11.61 -1.94
N GLU A 80 -2.48 -12.53 -1.33
CA GLU A 80 -1.21 -13.00 -1.88
C GLU A 80 -1.45 -13.65 -3.26
N ALA A 81 -0.71 -13.20 -4.28
CA ALA A 81 -0.73 -13.86 -5.58
C ALA A 81 0.04 -15.18 -5.47
N ARG A 82 -0.64 -16.30 -5.78
CA ARG A 82 -0.05 -17.65 -5.76
C ARG A 82 0.96 -17.90 -6.86
#